data_AF-A0AA88XIC8-F1
#
_entry.id   AF-A0AA88XIC8-F1
#
_cell.length_a   1.000
_cell.length_b   1.000
_cell.length_c   1.000
_cell.angle_alpha   90.00
_cell.angle_beta   90.00
_cell.angle_gamma   90.00
#
_symmetry.space_group_name_H-M   'P 1'
#
loop_
_entity.id
_entity.type
_entity.pdbx_description
1 polymer ?
#
loop_
_entity_poly.entity_id
_entity_poly.type
_entity_poly.pdbx_seq_one_letter_code
_entity_poly.pdbx_strand_id
1 'polypeptide(L)'
;MYLVDIFAEWHKADPNVLYVILGPVVSLILNKCSDKVARLMLDGIIYMNELSQEDTHACMRQSFSLVNSSISEGMAAVILEAMDLCIPVIARQNDGNCSLISNGNTGFIYNTPQVGTYDKGSAVLLSLLVFVLPSICLSVSPFFVC
;
A
#
# COMPACT_ATOMS: atom_id res chain seq x y z
N MET A 1 -6.29 -4.96 -9.66
CA MET A 1 -6.70 -4.77 -8.24
C MET A 1 -6.58 -6.12 -7.51
N TYR A 2 -5.41 -6.76 -7.59
CA TYR A 2 -5.19 -8.14 -7.12
C TYR A 2 -5.02 -8.22 -5.59
N LEU A 3 -4.38 -7.21 -4.99
CA LEU A 3 -4.09 -7.20 -3.56
C LEU A 3 -5.35 -7.05 -2.69
N VAL A 4 -6.37 -6.34 -3.17
CA VAL A 4 -7.60 -6.09 -2.39
C VAL A 4 -8.29 -7.39 -1.99
N ASP A 5 -8.41 -8.36 -2.92
CA ASP A 5 -9.03 -9.65 -2.59
C ASP A 5 -8.20 -10.43 -1.56
N ILE A 6 -6.88 -10.44 -1.73
CA ILE A 6 -5.97 -11.17 -0.84
C ILE A 6 -6.02 -10.60 0.58
N PHE A 7 -5.96 -9.27 0.71
CA PHE A 7 -6.01 -8.63 2.02
C PHE A 7 -7.38 -8.78 2.69
N ALA A 8 -8.48 -8.79 1.91
CA ALA A 8 -9.80 -9.11 2.46
C ALA A 8 -9.85 -10.56 2.99
N GLU A 9 -9.26 -11.52 2.27
CA GLU A 9 -9.15 -12.90 2.76
C GLU A 9 -8.24 -13.01 3.99
N TRP A 10 -7.13 -12.28 4.04
CA TRP A 10 -6.25 -12.24 5.22
C TRP A 10 -6.94 -11.61 6.42
N HIS A 11 -7.74 -10.55 6.22
CA HIS A 11 -8.51 -9.94 7.28
C HIS A 11 -9.53 -10.89 7.91
N LYS A 12 -10.15 -11.77 7.10
CA LYS A 12 -11.04 -12.83 7.61
C LYS A 12 -10.31 -13.81 8.53
N ALA A 13 -9.04 -14.10 8.25
CA ALA A 13 -8.21 -14.98 9.05
C ALA A 13 -7.65 -14.26 10.30
N ASP A 14 -7.30 -12.99 10.17
CA ASP A 14 -6.80 -12.13 11.25
C ASP A 14 -7.37 -10.70 11.11
N PRO A 15 -8.34 -10.31 11.96
CA PRO A 15 -8.98 -8.99 11.92
C PRO A 15 -8.01 -7.81 12.13
N ASN A 16 -6.77 -8.07 12.58
CA ASN A 16 -5.76 -7.03 12.72
C ASN A 16 -5.08 -6.65 11.40
N VAL A 17 -5.27 -7.45 10.34
CA VAL A 17 -4.74 -7.16 9.01
C VAL A 17 -5.68 -6.18 8.30
N LEU A 18 -5.22 -4.96 8.08
CA LEU A 18 -5.94 -3.91 7.39
C LEU A 18 -5.13 -3.44 6.18
N TYR A 19 -5.83 -3.25 5.07
CA TYR A 19 -5.28 -2.70 3.85
C TYR A 19 -5.83 -1.30 3.60
N VAL A 20 -4.98 -0.31 3.86
CA VAL A 20 -5.33 1.10 3.78
C VAL A 20 -4.84 1.66 2.45
N ILE A 21 -5.75 2.26 1.71
CA ILE A 21 -5.51 2.85 0.41
C ILE A 21 -5.71 4.36 0.55
N LEU A 22 -4.63 5.11 0.34
CA LEU A 22 -4.66 6.57 0.33
C LEU A 22 -4.61 7.07 -1.12
N GLY A 23 -5.58 7.89 -1.51
CA GLY A 23 -5.51 8.57 -2.81
C GLY A 23 -6.81 9.27 -3.19
N PRO A 24 -6.78 10.11 -4.24
CA PRO A 24 -7.93 10.91 -4.64
C PRO A 24 -9.09 10.04 -5.12
N VAL A 25 -10.29 10.30 -4.56
CA VAL A 25 -11.57 9.62 -4.88
C VAL A 25 -11.84 9.57 -6.40
N VAL A 26 -11.38 10.60 -7.12
CA VAL A 26 -11.54 10.76 -8.57
C VAL A 26 -10.94 9.59 -9.36
N SER A 27 -9.88 8.95 -8.87
CA SER A 27 -9.23 7.80 -9.52
C SER A 27 -10.13 6.56 -9.61
N LEU A 28 -11.10 6.43 -8.69
CA LEU A 28 -12.06 5.33 -8.63
C LEU A 28 -13.30 5.62 -9.46
N ILE A 29 -13.82 6.85 -9.37
CA ILE A 29 -15.06 7.27 -10.06
C ILE A 29 -14.86 7.28 -11.58
N LEU A 30 -13.70 7.74 -12.07
CA LEU A 30 -13.43 7.83 -13.51
C LEU A 30 -13.48 6.48 -14.23
N ASN A 31 -13.19 5.39 -13.52
CA ASN A 31 -13.13 4.07 -14.13
C ASN A 31 -14.51 3.39 -14.25
N LYS A 32 -15.59 3.90 -13.64
CA LYS A 32 -16.97 3.35 -13.71
C LYS A 32 -17.11 1.81 -13.62
N CYS A 33 -16.13 1.09 -13.09
CA CYS A 33 -16.23 -0.34 -12.90
C CYS A 33 -16.90 -0.59 -11.56
N SER A 34 -18.16 -1.04 -11.59
CA SER A 34 -18.92 -1.49 -10.41
C SER A 34 -18.08 -2.40 -9.50
N ASP A 35 -17.29 -3.27 -10.12
CA ASP A 35 -16.50 -4.29 -9.42
C ASP A 35 -15.36 -3.68 -8.61
N LYS A 36 -14.75 -2.58 -9.06
CA LYS A 36 -13.69 -1.88 -8.31
C LYS A 36 -14.27 -1.22 -7.06
N VAL A 37 -15.45 -0.62 -7.17
CA VAL A 37 -16.13 0.01 -6.04
C VAL A 37 -16.55 -1.03 -5.02
N ALA A 38 -17.13 -2.16 -5.47
CA ALA A 38 -17.51 -3.27 -4.60
C ALA A 38 -16.32 -3.83 -3.81
N ARG A 39 -15.15 -3.95 -4.45
CA ARG A 39 -13.92 -4.42 -3.82
C ARG A 39 -13.40 -3.51 -2.70
N LEU A 40 -13.64 -2.20 -2.80
CA LEU A 40 -13.28 -1.26 -1.73
C LEU A 40 -14.23 -1.29 -0.53
N MET A 41 -15.37 -1.94 -0.67
CA MET A 41 -16.35 -2.12 0.41
C MET A 41 -16.16 -3.47 1.13
N LEU A 42 -15.10 -4.23 0.80
CA LEU A 42 -14.79 -5.48 1.48
C LEU A 42 -14.22 -5.21 2.89
N ASP A 43 -14.52 -6.11 3.82
CA ASP A 43 -13.95 -6.06 5.17
C ASP A 43 -12.42 -6.10 5.13
N GLY A 44 -11.80 -5.32 6.02
CA GLY A 44 -10.34 -5.16 6.07
C GLY A 44 -9.76 -4.21 5.02
N ILE A 45 -10.58 -3.67 4.11
CA ILE A 45 -10.14 -2.69 3.11
C ILE A 45 -10.64 -1.31 3.52
N ILE A 46 -9.71 -0.39 3.71
CA ILE A 46 -10.01 0.98 4.10
C ILE A 46 -9.54 1.89 2.98
N TYR A 47 -10.47 2.63 2.38
CA TYR A 47 -10.14 3.64 1.39
C TYR A 47 -10.32 5.03 2.01
N MET A 48 -9.27 5.84 1.98
CA MET A 48 -9.31 7.23 2.43
C MET A 48 -8.86 8.17 1.32
N ASN A 49 -9.38 9.40 1.35
CA ASN A 49 -8.92 10.45 0.45
C ASN A 49 -7.47 10.83 0.75
N GLU A 50 -6.88 11.64 -0.13
CA GLU A 50 -5.57 12.24 0.14
C GLU A 50 -5.53 12.94 1.50
N LEU A 51 -4.44 12.70 2.23
CA LEU A 51 -4.14 13.33 3.51
C LEU A 51 -3.05 14.39 3.32
N SER A 52 -2.85 15.22 4.34
CA SER A 52 -1.65 16.06 4.38
C SER A 52 -0.39 15.17 4.37
N GLN A 53 0.76 15.74 3.97
CA GLN A 53 2.01 14.99 3.99
C GLN A 53 2.37 14.51 5.40
N GLU A 54 2.14 15.36 6.41
CA GLU A 54 2.39 15.03 7.81
C GLU A 54 1.53 13.85 8.28
N ASP A 55 0.23 13.88 7.99
CA ASP A 55 -0.69 12.80 8.34
C ASP A 55 -0.35 11.51 7.58
N THR A 56 0.05 11.62 6.31
CA THR A 56 0.49 10.47 5.52
C THR A 56 1.71 9.81 6.15
N HIS A 57 2.69 10.60 6.58
CA HIS A 57 3.88 10.08 7.27
C HIS A 57 3.54 9.51 8.65
N ALA A 58 2.59 10.10 9.37
CA ALA A 58 2.08 9.53 10.62
C ALA A 58 1.43 8.16 10.38
N CYS A 59 0.60 8.02 9.36
CA CYS A 59 0.03 6.73 8.95
C CYS A 59 1.12 5.72 8.55
N MET A 60 2.14 6.14 7.79
CA MET A 60 3.28 5.29 7.42
C MET A 60 3.99 4.74 8.65
N ARG A 61 4.28 5.59 9.65
CA ARG A 61 4.96 5.17 10.89
C ARG A 61 4.16 4.20 11.73
N GLN A 62 2.83 4.26 11.64
CA GLN A 62 1.93 3.34 12.34
C GLN A 62 1.66 2.06 11.55
N SER A 63 2.10 1.99 10.29
CA SER A 63 1.92 0.84 9.42
C SER A 63 3.04 -0.17 9.62
N PHE A 64 2.74 -1.43 9.33
CA PHE A 64 3.75 -2.49 9.34
C PHE A 64 4.67 -2.38 8.12
N SER A 65 4.11 -2.06 6.96
CA SER A 65 4.85 -1.92 5.71
C SER A 65 4.09 -1.08 4.70
N LEU A 66 4.84 -0.41 3.82
CA LEU A 66 4.30 0.16 2.59
C LEU A 66 4.30 -0.90 1.49
N VAL A 67 3.18 -1.04 0.79
CA VAL A 67 3.06 -1.83 -0.44
C VAL A 67 2.87 -0.93 -1.66
N ASN A 68 3.82 -0.99 -2.59
CA ASN A 68 3.63 -0.42 -3.93
C ASN A 68 3.19 -1.53 -4.90
N SER A 69 2.07 -1.32 -5.59
CA SER A 69 1.50 -2.29 -6.54
C SER A 69 1.33 -1.78 -7.97
N SER A 70 1.87 -0.60 -8.27
CA SER A 70 1.79 0.03 -9.58
C SER A 70 2.39 -0.83 -10.69
N ILE A 71 1.75 -0.80 -11.87
CA ILE A 71 2.19 -1.57 -13.05
C ILE A 71 3.44 -0.94 -13.67
N SER A 72 3.46 0.39 -13.74
CA SER A 72 4.56 1.18 -14.27
C SER A 72 4.66 2.47 -13.47
N GLU A 73 5.87 2.78 -13.01
CA GLU A 73 6.22 4.05 -12.38
C GLU A 73 7.62 4.46 -12.85
N GLY A 74 7.83 5.76 -12.99
CA GLY A 74 9.16 6.31 -13.25
C GLY A 74 10.01 6.26 -12.00
N MET A 75 9.67 7.10 -11.02
CA MET A 75 10.30 7.12 -9.70
C MET A 75 9.22 7.29 -8.63
N ALA A 76 9.05 6.26 -7.80
CA ALA A 76 8.02 6.23 -6.77
C ALA A 76 8.45 7.06 -5.55
N ALA A 77 8.02 8.31 -5.48
CA ALA A 77 8.33 9.20 -4.35
C ALA A 77 7.92 8.58 -3.00
N VAL A 78 6.78 7.88 -2.96
CA VAL A 78 6.32 7.18 -1.75
C VAL A 78 7.29 6.10 -1.26
N ILE A 79 8.00 5.42 -2.16
CA ILE A 79 9.00 4.42 -1.76
C ILE A 79 10.16 5.13 -1.06
N LEU A 80 10.61 6.26 -1.59
CA LEU A 80 11.67 7.07 -0.98
C LEU A 80 11.23 7.63 0.38
N GLU A 81 10.00 8.14 0.49
CA GLU A 81 9.45 8.61 1.76
C GLU A 81 9.36 7.49 2.80
N ALA A 82 8.89 6.30 2.42
CA ALA A 82 8.85 5.16 3.34
C ALA A 82 10.26 4.71 3.76
N MET A 83 11.22 4.70 2.85
CA MET A 83 12.62 4.38 3.17
C MET A 83 13.25 5.42 4.12
N ASP A 84 12.97 6.71 3.93
CA ASP A 84 13.42 7.79 4.83
C ASP A 84 12.81 7.66 6.23
N LEU A 85 11.55 7.21 6.30
CA LEU A 85 10.85 6.90 7.54
C LEU A 85 11.22 5.54 8.15
N CYS A 86 12.19 4.81 7.55
CA CYS A 86 12.60 3.46 7.96
C CYS A 86 11.46 2.44 7.97
N ILE A 87 10.45 2.60 7.12
CA ILE A 87 9.32 1.68 6.99
C ILE A 87 9.63 0.61 5.94
N PRO A 88 9.42 -0.68 6.24
CA PRO A 88 9.62 -1.74 5.27
C PRO A 88 8.80 -1.52 4.01
N VAL A 89 9.42 -1.66 2.84
CA VAL A 89 8.76 -1.51 1.55
C VAL A 89 8.66 -2.84 0.82
N ILE A 90 7.47 -3.15 0.33
CA ILE A 90 7.19 -4.27 -0.56
C ILE A 90 6.68 -3.70 -1.88
N ALA A 91 7.36 -3.96 -2.99
CA ALA A 91 7.03 -3.33 -4.27
C ALA A 91 6.89 -4.36 -5.40
N ARG A 92 6.03 -4.07 -6.38
CA ARG A 92 5.95 -4.86 -7.61
C ARG A 92 7.26 -4.72 -8.39
N GLN A 93 7.72 -5.81 -9.00
CA GLN A 93 8.81 -5.77 -9.98
C GLN A 93 8.44 -4.92 -11.20
N ASN A 94 9.00 -3.71 -11.27
CA ASN A 94 9.01 -2.82 -12.45
C ASN A 94 10.31 -2.00 -12.42
N ASP A 95 10.70 -1.40 -13.55
CA ASP A 95 12.00 -0.74 -13.67
C ASP A 95 12.20 0.39 -12.64
N GLY A 96 11.15 1.18 -12.37
CA GLY A 96 11.18 2.25 -11.37
C GLY A 96 11.43 1.73 -9.96
N ASN A 97 10.66 0.74 -9.51
CA ASN A 97 10.81 0.15 -8.17
C ASN A 97 12.13 -0.60 -8.02
N CYS A 98 12.55 -1.34 -9.05
CA CYS A 98 13.83 -2.06 -9.06
C CYS A 98 15.05 -1.12 -9.04
N SER A 99 14.90 0.12 -9.52
CA SER A 99 15.96 1.13 -9.43
C SER A 99 16.15 1.68 -8.01
N LEU A 100 15.12 1.60 -7.17
CA LEU A 100 15.13 2.12 -5.79
C LEU A 100 15.36 1.03 -4.74
N ILE A 101 14.87 -0.19 -4.98
CA ILE A 101 14.87 -1.27 -3.99
C ILE A 101 15.87 -2.36 -4.37
N SER A 102 16.79 -2.63 -3.45
CA SER A 102 17.62 -3.84 -3.47
C SER A 102 16.87 -4.97 -2.77
N ASN A 103 16.31 -5.90 -3.55
CA ASN A 103 15.47 -6.98 -3.04
C ASN A 103 16.16 -7.80 -1.93
N GLY A 104 15.48 -7.96 -0.79
CA GLY A 104 15.99 -8.66 0.39
C GLY A 104 16.98 -7.86 1.24
N ASN A 105 17.33 -6.64 0.82
CA ASN A 105 18.25 -5.76 1.55
C ASN A 105 17.54 -4.48 2.02
N THR A 106 17.05 -3.64 1.09
CA THR A 106 16.38 -2.36 1.40
C THR A 106 14.85 -2.44 1.30
N GLY A 107 14.33 -3.60 0.92
CA GLY A 107 12.91 -3.87 0.76
C GLY A 107 12.70 -5.20 0.04
N PHE A 108 11.46 -5.55 -0.24
CA PHE A 108 11.09 -6.77 -0.96
C PHE A 108 10.45 -6.43 -2.31
N ILE A 109 10.85 -7.18 -3.33
CA ILE A 109 10.24 -7.12 -4.66
C ILE A 109 9.45 -8.38 -4.90
N TYR A 110 8.17 -8.24 -5.27
CA TYR A 110 7.31 -9.35 -5.64
C TYR A 110 6.98 -9.35 -7.13
N ASN A 111 6.87 -10.56 -7.67
CA ASN A 111 6.37 -10.79 -9.02
C ASN A 111 4.87 -11.02 -9.00
N THR A 112 4.17 -10.47 -9.99
CA THR A 112 2.79 -10.84 -10.29
C THR A 112 2.79 -11.51 -11.68
N PRO A 113 2.06 -12.61 -11.91
CA PRO A 113 1.90 -13.12 -13.26
C PRO A 113 1.27 -12.03 -14.15
N GLN A 114 1.87 -11.80 -15.33
CA GLN A 114 1.33 -10.94 -16.37
C GLN A 114 0.07 -11.60 -16.95
N VAL A 115 -1.09 -11.33 -16.36
CA VAL A 115 -2.37 -11.72 -16.97
C VAL A 115 -3.00 -10.48 -17.59
N GLY A 116 -2.89 -10.37 -18.91
CA GLY A 116 -3.71 -9.50 -19.75
C GLY A 116 -3.13 -8.11 -20.01
N THR A 117 -3.15 -7.70 -21.28
CA THR A 117 -2.95 -6.33 -21.76
C THR A 117 -3.82 -5.35 -20.96
N TYR A 118 -3.18 -4.52 -20.13
CA TYR A 118 -3.81 -3.35 -19.51
C TYR A 118 -3.38 -2.11 -20.28
N ASP A 119 -4.36 -1.28 -20.64
CA ASP A 119 -4.16 -0.05 -21.40
C ASP A 119 -3.07 0.83 -20.78
N LYS A 120 -2.20 1.36 -21.64
CA LYS A 120 -1.04 2.21 -21.31
C LYS A 120 -1.42 3.59 -20.74
N GLY A 121 -2.62 3.75 -20.19
CA GLY A 121 -3.09 4.98 -19.61
C GLY A 121 -3.94 4.70 -18.39
N SER A 122 -3.56 5.30 -17.26
CA SER A 122 -4.40 5.48 -16.06
C SER A 122 -4.40 4.32 -15.07
N ALA A 123 -3.45 4.33 -14.14
CA ALA A 123 -3.74 4.63 -12.73
C ALA A 123 -2.47 4.38 -11.91
N VAL A 124 -1.80 5.47 -11.56
CA VAL A 124 -0.87 5.51 -10.43
C VAL A 124 -1.73 5.19 -9.20
N LEU A 125 -1.76 3.93 -8.79
CA LEU A 125 -2.37 3.58 -7.51
C LEU A 125 -1.35 3.94 -6.45
N LEU A 126 -1.39 5.22 -6.07
CA LEU A 126 -0.58 5.81 -5.02
C LEU A 126 -0.64 4.89 -3.79
N SER A 127 0.53 4.44 -3.34
CA SER A 127 0.86 4.19 -1.94
C SER A 127 -0.20 3.43 -1.13
N LEU A 128 -0.12 2.10 -1.13
CA LEU A 128 -0.98 1.28 -0.29
C LEU A 128 -0.25 0.96 1.01
N LEU A 129 -0.85 1.27 2.14
CA LEU A 129 -0.29 1.01 3.46
C LEU A 129 -0.91 -0.25 4.03
N VAL A 130 -0.05 -1.18 4.46
CA VAL A 130 -0.49 -2.37 5.18
C VAL A 130 -0.33 -2.09 6.66
N PHE A 131 -1.47 -1.90 7.32
CA PHE A 131 -1.54 -1.89 8.77
C PHE A 131 -1.77 -3.33 9.22
N VAL A 132 -0.76 -3.96 9.80
CA VAL A 132 -1.01 -5.05 10.74
C VAL A 132 -1.02 -4.36 12.08
N LEU A 133 -2.21 -4.14 12.65
CA LEU A 133 -2.26 -3.67 14.03
C LEU A 133 -1.54 -4.75 14.86
N PRO A 134 -0.43 -4.45 15.56
CA PRO A 134 -0.13 -5.27 16.71
C PRO A 134 -1.37 -5.22 17.58
N SER A 135 -1.66 -6.26 18.35
CA SER A 135 -2.61 -6.13 19.46
C SER A 135 -2.07 -5.05 20.41
N ILE A 136 -2.30 -3.78 20.10
CA ILE A 136 -1.83 -2.64 20.87
C ILE A 136 -2.77 -2.60 22.06
N CYS A 137 -2.32 -3.23 23.14
CA CYS A 137 -2.54 -2.66 24.46
C CYS A 137 -2.32 -1.15 24.35
N LEU A 138 -3.40 -0.40 24.54
CA LEU A 138 -3.39 1.04 24.81
C LEU A 138 -2.55 1.29 26.07
N SER A 139 -1.24 1.25 25.93
CA SER A 139 -0.27 1.82 26.87
C SER A 139 0.91 2.32 26.06
N VAL A 140 0.72 3.49 25.47
CA VAL A 140 1.82 4.37 25.05
C VAL A 140 2.74 4.54 26.27
N SER A 141 3.87 3.83 26.24
CA SER A 141 5.04 4.10 27.06
C SER A 141 6.15 4.44 26.07
N PRO A 142 6.82 5.59 26.18
CA PRO A 142 7.66 6.11 25.10
C PRO A 142 9.10 5.64 25.29
N PHE A 143 9.42 4.38 25.02
CA PHE A 143 10.83 3.95 24.98
C PHE A 143 10.96 2.70 24.12
N PHE A 144 11.56 2.83 22.94
CA PHE A 144 12.57 1.89 22.43
C PHE A 144 13.28 2.54 21.25
N VAL A 145 14.35 3.27 21.57
CA VAL A 145 15.51 3.49 20.71
C VAL A 145 16.72 3.09 21.55
N CYS A 146 17.37 1.99 21.19
CA CYS A 146 18.77 1.67 21.46
C CYS A 146 19.29 0.96 20.23
#